data_AF-A0A936DEI8-F1
#
_entry.id   AF-A0A936DEI8-F1
#
_cell.length_a   1.000
_cell.length_b   1.000
_cell.length_c   1.000
_cell.angle_alpha   90.00
_cell.angle_beta   90.00
_cell.angle_gamma   90.00
#
_symmetry.space_group_name_H-M   'P 1'
#
loop_
_entity.id
_entity.type
_entity.pdbx_description
1 polymer ?
#
loop_
_entity_poly.entity_id
_entity_poly.type
_entity_poly.pdbx_seq_one_letter_code
_entity_poly.pdbx_strand_id
1 'polypeptide(L)'
;MLRRDDFRLEFDEGGLTLTCLAAAQYRFEVLVAGEGFRSIECPGVLYEVDQRAYNDIGGLYSGVREWCLRVEEELAALPNIRLLIDLNERVERLEDVLQVFPDRVATEQELENLRERIDAWERKAAADMRAVSDRFDDVEAQLGKLHEELDAIRRVAGGLTIRAVVRAVVTRVWNYAKSPDSPAELAAAVESVKALTEGVTKIVGG
;
A
#
# COMPACT_ATOMS: atom_id res chain seq x y z
N MET A 1 11.52 17.54 8.63
CA MET A 1 12.80 18.16 8.20
C MET A 1 13.87 17.07 8.23
N LEU A 2 14.16 16.48 7.06
CA LEU A 2 15.18 15.43 6.92
C LEU A 2 16.58 16.00 7.18
N ARG A 3 17.36 15.26 7.97
CA ARG A 3 18.75 15.52 8.38
C ARG A 3 19.68 14.52 7.69
N ARG A 4 20.98 14.83 7.68
CA ARG A 4 21.99 13.94 7.07
C ARG A 4 21.98 12.53 7.68
N ASP A 5 21.67 12.43 8.96
CA ASP A 5 21.62 11.16 9.70
C ASP A 5 20.42 10.29 9.33
N ASP A 6 19.44 10.85 8.59
CA ASP A 6 18.30 10.12 8.04
C ASP A 6 18.66 9.36 6.75
N PHE A 7 19.92 9.42 6.32
CA PHE A 7 20.41 8.75 5.12
C PHE A 7 21.59 7.84 5.45
N ARG A 8 21.58 6.66 4.85
CA ARG A 8 22.63 5.66 4.97
C ARG A 8 23.31 5.48 3.64
N LEU A 9 24.62 5.70 3.61
CA LEU A 9 25.43 5.42 2.45
C LEU A 9 26.14 4.08 2.67
N GLU A 10 25.87 3.12 1.81
CA GLU A 10 26.49 1.79 1.82
C GLU A 10 27.31 1.59 0.55
N PHE A 11 28.46 0.96 0.70
CA PHE A 11 29.33 0.58 -0.41
C PHE A 11 29.22 -0.93 -0.56
N ASP A 12 28.83 -1.42 -1.73
CA ASP A 12 28.76 -2.84 -2.04
C ASP A 12 29.55 -3.18 -3.31
N GLU A 13 29.54 -4.46 -3.70
CA GLU A 13 30.24 -4.94 -4.89
C GLU A 13 29.69 -4.36 -6.21
N GLY A 14 28.51 -3.70 -6.18
CA GLY A 14 27.84 -3.07 -7.32
C GLY A 14 27.98 -1.55 -7.38
N GLY A 15 28.34 -0.88 -6.28
CA GLY A 15 28.56 0.58 -6.27
C GLY A 15 28.26 1.25 -4.93
N LEU A 16 27.78 2.50 -5.02
CA LEU A 16 27.48 3.35 -3.87
C LEU A 16 25.95 3.47 -3.72
N THR A 17 25.36 2.83 -2.71
CA THR A 17 23.91 2.91 -2.49
C THR A 17 23.60 3.94 -1.41
N LEU A 18 22.68 4.86 -1.67
CA LEU A 18 22.18 5.82 -0.67
C LEU A 18 20.74 5.45 -0.31
N THR A 19 20.47 5.14 0.95
CA THR A 19 19.14 4.75 1.44
C THR A 19 18.62 5.82 2.38
N CYS A 20 17.40 6.33 2.17
CA CYS A 20 16.74 7.17 3.16
C CYS A 20 16.06 6.30 4.21
N LEU A 21 16.50 6.39 5.46
CA LEU A 21 15.99 5.62 6.59
C LEU A 21 14.69 6.19 7.16
N ALA A 22 14.38 7.46 6.90
CA ALA A 22 13.19 8.13 7.40
C ALA A 22 11.94 7.92 6.53
N ALA A 23 12.11 7.43 5.29
CA ALA A 23 11.03 7.17 4.36
C ALA A 23 11.37 5.93 3.52
N ALA A 24 11.02 4.75 4.06
CA ALA A 24 11.31 3.46 3.44
C ALA A 24 10.68 3.29 2.04
N GLN A 25 9.68 4.11 1.70
CA GLN A 25 9.04 4.12 0.39
C GLN A 25 9.88 4.78 -0.71
N TYR A 26 10.90 5.57 -0.39
CA TYR A 26 11.76 6.22 -1.38
C TYR A 26 12.96 5.35 -1.72
N ARG A 27 13.14 5.05 -3.00
CA ARG A 27 14.30 4.30 -3.49
C ARG A 27 15.25 5.24 -4.21
N PHE A 28 16.50 5.21 -3.81
CA PHE A 28 17.58 5.91 -4.49
C PHE A 28 18.65 4.91 -4.89
N GLU A 29 19.14 5.06 -6.11
CA GLU A 29 20.32 4.36 -6.59
C GLU A 29 21.34 5.41 -7.02
N VAL A 30 22.56 5.33 -6.49
CA VAL A 30 23.62 6.28 -6.83
C VAL A 30 24.73 5.56 -7.59
N LEU A 31 24.90 5.95 -8.84
CA LEU A 31 25.95 5.43 -9.69
C LEU A 31 27.14 6.38 -9.64
N VAL A 32 28.34 5.84 -9.42
CA VAL A 32 29.57 6.60 -9.60
C VAL A 32 29.87 6.65 -11.10
N ALA A 33 29.91 7.84 -11.68
CA ALA A 33 30.08 8.04 -13.12
C ALA A 33 31.23 9.01 -13.38
N GLY A 34 32.40 8.49 -13.76
CA GLY A 34 33.58 9.31 -14.09
C GLY A 34 34.06 10.15 -12.89
N GLU A 35 34.06 11.48 -13.04
CA GLU A 35 34.47 12.44 -11.98
C GLU A 35 33.32 12.86 -11.04
N GLY A 36 32.15 12.21 -11.10
CA GLY A 36 30.98 12.61 -10.30
C GLY A 36 30.02 11.47 -9.96
N PHE A 37 28.78 11.85 -9.63
CA PHE A 37 27.72 10.97 -9.16
C PHE A 37 26.48 11.13 -10.04
N ARG A 38 25.71 10.05 -10.20
CA ARG A 38 24.37 10.09 -10.80
C ARG A 38 23.39 9.46 -9.83
N SER A 39 22.34 10.17 -9.45
CA SER A 39 21.22 9.57 -8.73
C SER A 39 20.13 9.13 -9.71
N ILE A 40 19.52 8.01 -9.38
CA ILE A 40 18.23 7.57 -9.89
C ILE A 40 17.29 7.65 -8.69
N GLU A 41 16.29 8.53 -8.77
CA GLU A 41 15.42 8.94 -7.68
C GLU A 41 14.00 8.47 -7.99
N CYS A 42 13.43 7.60 -7.16
CA CYS A 42 12.10 7.02 -7.37
C CYS A 42 11.25 7.16 -6.11
N PRO A 43 10.10 7.89 -6.15
CA PRO A 43 9.21 8.04 -4.99
C PRO A 43 8.43 6.77 -4.61
N GLY A 44 8.73 5.63 -5.24
CA GLY A 44 7.97 4.39 -5.13
C GLY A 44 7.13 4.10 -6.38
N VAL A 45 6.11 3.26 -6.25
CA VAL A 45 5.39 2.61 -7.38
C VAL A 45 4.56 3.58 -8.25
N LEU A 46 4.32 4.81 -7.78
CA LEU A 46 3.33 5.72 -8.39
C LEU A 46 3.91 6.90 -9.18
N TYR A 47 5.22 7.10 -9.18
CA TYR A 47 5.85 8.29 -9.75
C TYR A 47 6.95 7.95 -10.74
N GLU A 48 7.23 8.89 -11.64
CA GLU A 48 8.29 8.77 -12.64
C GLU A 48 9.69 8.74 -11.98
N VAL A 49 10.59 8.05 -12.65
CA VAL A 49 12.00 7.95 -12.24
C VAL A 49 12.74 9.21 -12.67
N ASP A 50 13.24 9.97 -11.70
CA ASP A 50 14.10 11.13 -11.93
C ASP A 50 15.56 10.68 -12.02
N GLN A 51 16.33 11.24 -12.96
CA GLN A 51 17.78 11.02 -13.04
C GLN A 51 18.53 12.35 -13.00
N ARG A 52 19.50 12.47 -12.10
CA ARG A 52 20.30 13.69 -11.94
C ARG A 52 21.78 13.37 -11.81
N ALA A 53 22.61 14.26 -12.35
CA ALA A 53 24.06 14.18 -12.22
C ALA A 53 24.55 15.26 -11.24
N TYR A 54 25.54 14.89 -10.43
CA TYR A 54 26.16 15.74 -9.42
C TYR A 54 27.68 15.68 -9.54
N ASN A 55 28.33 16.82 -9.35
CA ASN A 55 29.77 16.94 -9.50
C ASN A 55 30.54 16.56 -8.22
N ASP A 56 29.86 16.51 -7.07
CA ASP A 56 30.47 16.16 -5.78
C ASP A 56 29.45 15.57 -4.80
N ILE A 57 29.96 14.99 -3.70
CA ILE A 57 29.14 14.33 -2.66
C ILE A 57 28.21 15.33 -1.96
N GLY A 58 28.64 16.58 -1.76
CA GLY A 58 27.80 17.60 -1.14
C GLY A 58 26.61 17.97 -2.02
N GLY A 59 26.83 18.09 -3.32
CA GLY A 59 25.82 18.25 -4.37
C GLY A 59 24.84 17.09 -4.41
N LEU A 60 25.33 15.85 -4.29
CA LEU A 60 24.49 14.65 -4.21
C LEU A 60 23.55 14.71 -2.98
N TYR A 61 24.09 14.95 -1.78
CA TYR A 61 23.26 15.01 -0.56
C TYR A 61 22.24 16.14 -0.59
N SER A 62 22.63 17.33 -1.08
CA SER A 62 21.73 18.47 -1.18
C SER A 62 20.64 18.24 -2.23
N GLY A 63 20.99 17.73 -3.41
CA GLY A 63 20.04 17.44 -4.47
C GLY A 63 19.01 16.36 -4.10
N VAL A 64 19.47 15.26 -3.50
CA VAL A 64 18.56 14.20 -3.01
C VAL A 64 17.64 14.75 -1.91
N ARG A 65 18.15 15.60 -1.02
CA ARG A 65 17.33 16.23 0.03
C ARG A 65 16.27 17.17 -0.54
N GLU A 66 16.63 18.01 -1.51
CA GLU A 66 15.69 18.90 -2.20
C GLU A 66 14.62 18.10 -2.92
N TRP A 67 15.00 17.00 -3.57
CA TRP A 67 14.05 16.08 -4.18
C TRP A 67 13.08 15.51 -3.14
N CYS A 68 13.57 15.01 -2.00
CA CYS A 68 12.70 14.47 -0.95
C CYS A 68 11.71 15.52 -0.43
N LEU A 69 12.17 16.76 -0.20
CA LEU A 69 11.32 17.85 0.28
C LEU A 69 10.25 18.22 -0.75
N ARG A 70 10.60 18.27 -2.03
CA ARG A 70 9.63 18.53 -3.10
C ARG A 70 8.58 17.42 -3.17
N VAL A 71 8.99 16.16 -3.11
CA VAL A 71 8.06 15.02 -3.06
C VAL A 71 7.18 15.09 -1.82
N GLU A 72 7.73 15.42 -0.65
CA GLU A 72 6.94 15.61 0.58
C GLU A 72 5.92 16.75 0.44
N GLU A 73 6.29 17.87 -0.17
CA GLU A 73 5.40 19.00 -0.44
C GLU A 73 4.30 18.63 -1.44
N GLU A 74 4.63 17.92 -2.51
CA GLU A 74 3.67 17.40 -3.49
C GLU A 74 2.70 16.39 -2.86
N LEU A 75 3.20 15.49 -2.00
CA LEU A 75 2.37 14.55 -1.26
C LEU A 75 1.50 15.25 -0.20
N ALA A 76 2.01 16.31 0.43
CA ALA A 76 1.22 17.13 1.35
C ALA A 76 0.11 17.91 0.62
N ALA A 77 0.36 18.31 -0.62
CA ALA A 77 -0.64 18.94 -1.50
C ALA A 77 -1.66 17.92 -2.06
N LEU A 78 -1.34 16.62 -2.04
CA LEU A 78 -2.15 15.53 -2.58
C LEU A 78 -2.43 14.45 -1.52
N PRO A 79 -3.27 14.74 -0.51
CA PRO A 79 -3.55 13.84 0.61
C PRO A 79 -4.07 12.45 0.18
N ASN A 80 -4.71 12.38 -0.98
CA ASN A 80 -5.20 11.15 -1.58
C ASN A 80 -4.06 10.19 -1.98
N ILE A 81 -2.96 10.73 -2.51
CA ILE A 81 -1.82 9.90 -2.91
C ILE A 81 -1.17 9.29 -1.67
N ARG A 82 -1.08 10.04 -0.58
CA ARG A 82 -0.57 9.52 0.70
C ARG A 82 -1.42 8.37 1.26
N LEU A 83 -2.75 8.48 1.14
CA LEU A 83 -3.67 7.42 1.52
C LEU A 83 -3.47 6.15 0.67
N LEU A 84 -3.23 6.30 -0.64
CA LEU A 84 -2.93 5.17 -1.54
C LEU A 84 -1.57 4.52 -1.23
N ILE A 85 -0.56 5.31 -0.86
CA ILE A 85 0.75 4.78 -0.44
C ILE A 85 0.62 3.95 0.84
N ASP A 86 -0.04 4.47 1.89
CA ASP A 86 -0.28 3.73 3.15
C ASP A 86 -1.06 2.43 2.89
N LEU A 87 -2.03 2.49 1.98
CA LEU A 87 -2.78 1.32 1.54
C LEU A 87 -1.87 0.29 0.85
N ASN A 88 -0.99 0.73 -0.06
CA ASN A 88 -0.07 -0.15 -0.80
C ASN A 88 0.89 -0.87 0.14
N GLU A 89 1.52 -0.13 1.07
CA GLU A 89 2.43 -0.70 2.06
C GLU A 89 1.76 -1.74 2.98
N ARG A 90 0.45 -1.60 3.22
CA ARG A 90 -0.31 -2.60 3.98
C ARG A 90 -0.59 -3.86 3.17
N VAL A 91 -0.94 -3.69 1.89
CA VAL A 91 -1.15 -4.83 0.99
C VAL A 91 0.15 -5.61 0.86
N GLU A 92 1.28 -4.94 0.63
CA GLU A 92 2.61 -5.57 0.55
C GLU A 92 2.96 -6.33 1.83
N ARG A 93 2.80 -5.70 3.01
CA ARG A 93 3.03 -6.39 4.30
C ARG A 93 2.12 -7.61 4.49
N LEU A 94 0.87 -7.54 4.03
CA LEU A 94 -0.01 -8.70 4.08
C LEU A 94 0.46 -9.81 3.14
N GLU A 95 0.96 -9.47 1.95
CA GLU A 95 1.52 -10.46 1.03
C GLU A 95 2.74 -11.16 1.64
N ASP A 96 3.62 -10.44 2.32
CA ASP A 96 4.77 -11.02 3.03
C ASP A 96 4.31 -12.02 4.10
N VAL A 97 3.31 -11.64 4.90
CA VAL A 97 2.72 -12.53 5.92
C VAL A 97 2.10 -13.77 5.27
N LEU A 98 1.40 -13.60 4.15
CA LEU A 98 0.76 -14.70 3.42
C LEU A 98 1.78 -15.66 2.80
N GLN A 99 2.95 -15.19 2.37
CA GLN A 99 4.01 -16.04 1.83
C GLN A 99 4.53 -17.04 2.86
N VAL A 100 4.65 -16.62 4.12
CA VAL A 100 5.16 -17.46 5.21
C VAL A 100 4.08 -18.39 5.77
N PHE A 101 2.80 -18.09 5.55
CA PHE A 101 1.70 -18.90 6.05
C PHE A 101 1.51 -20.22 5.27
N PRO A 102 1.11 -21.33 5.92
CA PRO A 102 0.87 -22.61 5.25
C PRO A 102 -0.26 -22.51 4.21
N ASP A 103 0.07 -22.84 2.97
CA ASP A 103 -0.89 -22.84 1.86
C ASP A 103 -1.75 -24.12 1.90
N ARG A 104 -2.73 -24.12 2.80
CA ARG A 104 -3.66 -25.25 2.97
C ARG A 104 -5.10 -24.82 2.82
N VAL A 105 -5.95 -25.81 2.53
CA VAL A 105 -7.40 -25.64 2.60
C VAL A 105 -7.78 -25.32 4.03
N ALA A 106 -8.69 -24.35 4.17
CA ALA A 106 -9.24 -23.96 5.46
C ALA A 106 -10.07 -25.12 6.05
N THR A 107 -9.99 -25.29 7.37
CA THR A 107 -10.95 -26.14 8.10
C THR A 107 -12.32 -25.47 8.09
N GLU A 108 -13.39 -26.24 8.37
CA GLU A 108 -14.76 -25.67 8.41
C GLU A 108 -14.88 -24.53 9.44
N GLN A 109 -14.21 -24.65 10.59
CA GLN A 109 -14.18 -23.59 11.60
C GLN A 109 -13.46 -22.33 11.10
N GLU A 110 -12.39 -22.49 10.33
CA GLU A 110 -11.67 -21.36 9.73
C GLU A 110 -12.46 -20.71 8.60
N LEU A 111 -13.20 -21.51 7.82
CA LEU A 111 -14.11 -21.01 6.79
C LEU A 111 -15.23 -20.18 7.40
N GLU A 112 -15.82 -20.65 8.51
CA GLU A 112 -16.86 -19.91 9.20
C GLU A 112 -16.32 -18.60 9.79
N ASN A 113 -15.17 -18.66 10.47
CA ASN A 113 -14.48 -17.46 10.96
C ASN A 113 -14.12 -16.49 9.81
N LEU A 114 -13.77 -16.99 8.62
CA LEU A 114 -13.50 -16.16 7.45
C LEU A 114 -14.78 -15.49 6.95
N ARG A 115 -15.89 -16.23 6.84
CA ARG A 115 -17.19 -15.71 6.41
C ARG A 115 -17.69 -14.61 7.35
N GLU A 116 -17.71 -14.86 8.66
CA GLU A 116 -18.15 -13.88 9.67
C GLU A 116 -17.36 -12.57 9.57
N ARG A 117 -16.08 -12.66 9.22
CA ARG A 117 -15.21 -11.48 9.10
C ARG A 117 -15.39 -10.77 7.78
N ILE A 118 -15.57 -11.50 6.68
CA ILE A 118 -15.98 -10.88 5.40
C ILE A 118 -17.28 -10.10 5.62
N ASP A 119 -18.25 -10.64 6.37
CA ASP A 119 -19.50 -9.95 6.71
C ASP A 119 -19.30 -8.73 7.62
N ALA A 120 -18.40 -8.84 8.60
CA ALA A 120 -18.06 -7.71 9.47
C ALA A 120 -17.38 -6.58 8.69
N TRP A 121 -16.48 -6.94 7.77
CA TRP A 121 -15.76 -5.98 6.93
C TRP A 121 -16.67 -5.31 5.91
N GLU A 122 -17.54 -6.07 5.26
CA GLU A 122 -18.53 -5.54 4.34
C GLU A 122 -19.43 -4.51 5.05
N ARG A 123 -19.93 -4.85 6.25
CA ARG A 123 -20.74 -3.92 7.05
C ARG A 123 -19.96 -2.67 7.44
N LYS A 124 -18.68 -2.81 7.78
CA LYS A 124 -17.82 -1.66 8.10
C LYS A 124 -17.61 -0.77 6.87
N ALA A 125 -17.27 -1.34 5.72
CA ALA A 125 -17.10 -0.59 4.47
C ALA A 125 -18.39 0.15 4.10
N ALA A 126 -19.54 -0.51 4.21
CA ALA A 126 -20.85 0.12 3.99
C ALA A 126 -21.12 1.28 4.95
N ALA A 127 -20.79 1.15 6.23
CA ALA A 127 -20.97 2.20 7.22
C ALA A 127 -20.03 3.39 6.96
N ASP A 128 -18.76 3.12 6.72
CA ASP A 128 -17.74 4.14 6.48
C ASP A 128 -18.08 4.91 5.20
N MET A 129 -18.53 4.25 4.13
CA MET A 129 -18.91 4.91 2.87
C MET A 129 -20.15 5.80 2.99
N ARG A 130 -21.20 5.31 3.64
CA ARG A 130 -22.42 6.10 3.86
C ARG A 130 -22.17 7.32 4.75
N ALA A 131 -21.12 7.31 5.56
CA ALA A 131 -20.76 8.41 6.44
C ALA A 131 -20.06 9.57 5.72
N VAL A 132 -19.45 9.35 4.55
CA VAL A 132 -18.62 10.36 3.86
C VAL A 132 -19.07 10.72 2.45
N SER A 133 -20.02 10.01 1.87
CA SER A 133 -20.50 10.32 0.52
C SER A 133 -21.88 10.98 0.53
N ASP A 134 -21.96 12.12 -0.15
CA ASP A 134 -23.21 12.88 -0.34
C ASP A 134 -24.07 12.32 -1.49
N ARG A 135 -23.56 11.33 -2.26
CA ARG A 135 -24.24 10.73 -3.42
C ARG A 135 -24.69 9.31 -3.12
N PHE A 136 -25.88 9.20 -2.55
CA PHE A 136 -26.45 7.93 -2.10
C PHE A 136 -26.54 6.86 -3.20
N ASP A 137 -26.91 7.23 -4.43
CA ASP A 137 -27.11 6.27 -5.53
C ASP A 137 -25.81 5.66 -6.05
N ASP A 138 -24.73 6.45 -6.12
CA ASP A 138 -23.40 5.98 -6.54
C ASP A 138 -22.80 5.04 -5.48
N VAL A 139 -22.99 5.37 -4.21
CA VAL A 139 -22.57 4.55 -3.06
C VAL A 139 -23.29 3.21 -3.04
N GLU A 140 -24.61 3.18 -3.22
CA GLU A 140 -25.36 1.93 -3.19
C GLU A 140 -25.01 1.02 -4.41
N ALA A 141 -24.74 1.60 -5.57
CA ALA A 141 -24.25 0.84 -6.73
C ALA A 141 -22.86 0.22 -6.46
N GLN A 142 -21.95 0.99 -5.86
CA GLN A 142 -20.63 0.53 -5.49
C GLN A 142 -20.66 -0.55 -4.40
N LEU A 143 -21.50 -0.36 -3.38
CA LEU A 143 -21.74 -1.36 -2.33
C LEU A 143 -22.37 -2.63 -2.88
N GLY A 144 -23.33 -2.52 -3.80
CA GLY A 144 -23.94 -3.66 -4.48
C GLY A 144 -22.89 -4.49 -5.23
N LYS A 145 -21.99 -3.82 -5.96
CA LYS A 145 -20.88 -4.51 -6.63
C LYS A 145 -19.92 -5.18 -5.65
N LEU A 146 -19.54 -4.48 -4.57
CA LEU A 146 -18.68 -5.06 -3.54
C LEU A 146 -19.33 -6.28 -2.88
N HIS A 147 -20.63 -6.20 -2.59
CA HIS A 147 -21.42 -7.30 -2.06
C HIS A 147 -21.35 -8.52 -2.97
N GLU A 148 -21.67 -8.36 -4.26
CA GLU A 148 -21.62 -9.45 -5.25
C GLU A 148 -20.24 -10.10 -5.34
N GLU A 149 -19.17 -9.31 -5.30
CA GLU A 149 -17.80 -9.79 -5.36
C GLU A 149 -17.40 -10.56 -4.10
N LEU A 150 -17.78 -10.09 -2.91
CA LEU A 150 -17.54 -10.79 -1.65
C LEU A 150 -18.39 -12.07 -1.55
N ASP A 151 -19.62 -12.04 -2.04
CA ASP A 151 -20.50 -13.20 -2.11
C ASP A 151 -19.95 -14.30 -3.02
N ALA A 152 -19.38 -13.91 -4.16
CA ALA A 152 -18.68 -14.86 -5.03
C ALA A 152 -17.54 -15.55 -4.28
N ILE A 153 -16.75 -14.79 -3.50
CA ILE A 153 -15.67 -15.34 -2.67
C ILE A 153 -16.24 -16.29 -1.60
N ARG A 154 -17.30 -15.92 -0.87
CA ARG A 154 -17.94 -16.77 0.14
C ARG A 154 -18.38 -18.12 -0.42
N ARG A 155 -18.94 -18.13 -1.64
CA ARG A 155 -19.42 -19.34 -2.32
C ARG A 155 -18.30 -20.29 -2.73
N VAL A 156 -17.14 -19.76 -3.11
CA VAL A 156 -15.99 -20.57 -3.56
C VAL A 156 -14.94 -20.81 -2.48
N ALA A 157 -15.05 -20.16 -1.31
CA ALA A 157 -14.07 -20.25 -0.22
C ALA A 157 -13.79 -21.69 0.23
N GLY A 158 -14.79 -22.57 0.23
CA GLY A 158 -14.64 -23.97 0.62
C GLY A 158 -13.76 -24.81 -0.32
N GLY A 159 -13.48 -24.32 -1.53
CA GLY A 159 -12.56 -24.96 -2.49
C GLY A 159 -11.20 -24.27 -2.62
N LEU A 160 -10.98 -23.19 -1.87
CA LEU A 160 -9.78 -22.36 -1.97
C LEU A 160 -8.89 -22.52 -0.73
N THR A 161 -7.60 -22.23 -0.89
CA THR A 161 -6.71 -22.09 0.26
C THR A 161 -6.99 -20.78 0.98
N ILE A 162 -6.65 -20.71 2.28
CA ILE A 162 -6.81 -19.48 3.08
C ILE A 162 -6.14 -18.29 2.39
N ARG A 163 -4.94 -18.52 1.82
CA ARG A 163 -4.19 -17.52 1.07
C ARG A 163 -4.96 -17.00 -0.15
N ALA A 164 -5.57 -17.89 -0.92
CA ALA A 164 -6.35 -17.52 -2.10
C ALA A 164 -7.61 -16.72 -1.73
N VAL A 165 -8.32 -17.11 -0.67
CA VAL A 165 -9.49 -16.37 -0.16
C VAL A 165 -9.09 -14.97 0.28
N VAL A 166 -8.05 -14.84 1.11
CA VAL A 166 -7.56 -13.55 1.58
C VAL A 166 -7.16 -12.65 0.41
N ARG A 167 -6.33 -13.16 -0.52
CA ARG A 167 -5.84 -12.36 -1.64
C ARG A 167 -6.98 -11.88 -2.52
N ALA A 168 -7.99 -12.73 -2.74
CA ALA A 168 -9.19 -12.33 -3.48
C ALA A 168 -9.91 -11.18 -2.79
N VAL A 169 -10.15 -11.27 -1.47
CA VAL A 169 -10.84 -10.22 -0.71
C VAL A 169 -10.04 -8.91 -0.75
N VAL A 170 -8.75 -8.95 -0.44
CA VAL A 170 -7.87 -7.76 -0.45
C VAL A 170 -7.87 -7.10 -1.83
N THR A 171 -7.74 -7.89 -2.90
CA THR A 171 -7.72 -7.37 -4.28
C THR A 171 -9.03 -6.67 -4.64
N ARG A 172 -10.18 -7.21 -4.23
CA ARG A 172 -11.49 -6.60 -4.50
C ARG A 172 -11.67 -5.28 -3.75
N VAL A 173 -11.37 -5.26 -2.45
CA VAL A 173 -11.46 -4.03 -1.67
C VAL A 173 -10.42 -2.99 -2.10
N TRP A 174 -9.24 -3.42 -2.56
CA TRP A 174 -8.22 -2.56 -3.15
C TRP A 174 -8.66 -1.92 -4.47
N ASN A 175 -9.23 -2.71 -5.38
CA ASN A 175 -9.77 -2.19 -6.65
C ASN A 175 -10.91 -1.21 -6.42
N TYR A 176 -11.70 -1.45 -5.37
CA TYR A 176 -12.70 -0.51 -4.91
C TYR A 176 -12.06 0.81 -4.40
N ALA A 177 -11.06 0.72 -3.51
CA ALA A 177 -10.35 1.88 -2.98
C ALA A 177 -9.60 2.73 -4.03
N LYS A 178 -9.38 2.18 -5.24
CA LYS A 178 -8.79 2.89 -6.39
C LYS A 178 -9.79 3.71 -7.21
N SER A 179 -11.09 3.58 -6.95
CA SER A 179 -12.15 4.29 -7.68
C SER A 179 -12.96 5.32 -6.85
N PRO A 180 -12.39 6.10 -5.91
CA PRO A 180 -13.16 7.09 -5.17
C PRO A 180 -13.33 8.39 -5.97
N ASP A 181 -14.53 8.96 -5.92
CA ASP A 181 -14.83 10.26 -6.52
C ASP A 181 -14.44 11.43 -5.60
N SER A 182 -14.09 11.15 -4.34
CA SER A 182 -13.63 12.15 -3.37
C SER A 182 -12.49 11.67 -2.44
N PRO A 183 -11.71 12.62 -1.87
CA PRO A 183 -10.73 12.34 -0.81
C PRO A 183 -11.30 11.61 0.42
N ALA A 184 -12.54 11.90 0.77
CA ALA A 184 -13.20 11.38 1.96
C ALA A 184 -13.60 9.90 1.76
N GLU A 185 -14.09 9.56 0.57
CA GLU A 185 -14.38 8.19 0.16
C GLU A 185 -13.11 7.34 0.10
N LEU A 186 -12.01 7.90 -0.39
CA LEU A 186 -10.71 7.23 -0.38
C LEU A 186 -10.24 6.92 1.05
N ALA A 187 -10.36 7.88 1.97
CA ALA A 187 -9.97 7.67 3.37
C ALA A 187 -10.80 6.56 4.05
N ALA A 188 -12.10 6.52 3.81
CA ALA A 188 -12.98 5.44 4.29
C ALA A 188 -12.62 4.08 3.69
N ALA A 189 -12.33 4.03 2.39
CA ALA A 189 -11.91 2.81 1.72
C ALA A 189 -10.57 2.30 2.26
N VAL A 190 -9.61 3.20 2.52
CA VAL A 190 -8.31 2.87 3.12
C VAL A 190 -8.46 2.29 4.53
N GLU A 191 -9.29 2.89 5.38
CA GLU A 191 -9.55 2.39 6.73
C GLU A 191 -10.30 1.04 6.73
N SER A 192 -11.14 0.79 5.71
CA SER A 192 -11.79 -0.50 5.52
C SER A 192 -10.79 -1.61 5.15
N VAL A 193 -9.89 -1.35 4.18
CA VAL A 193 -8.81 -2.29 3.82
C VAL A 193 -7.84 -2.48 4.98
N LYS A 194 -7.58 -1.45 5.78
CA LYS A 194 -6.77 -1.57 7.00
C LYS A 194 -7.37 -2.55 7.99
N ALA A 195 -8.65 -2.37 8.31
CA ALA A 195 -9.37 -3.27 9.21
C ALA A 195 -9.41 -4.70 8.66
N LEU A 196 -9.45 -4.83 7.33
CA LEU A 196 -9.40 -6.10 6.62
C LEU A 196 -8.04 -6.79 6.78
N THR A 197 -6.97 -6.11 6.39
CA THR A 197 -5.58 -6.59 6.43
C THR A 197 -5.15 -6.95 7.85
N GLU A 198 -5.34 -6.06 8.82
CA GLU A 198 -5.08 -6.33 10.26
C GLU A 198 -5.88 -7.52 10.77
N GLY A 199 -7.13 -7.60 10.31
CA GLY A 199 -7.98 -8.71 10.62
C GLY A 199 -7.35 -10.01 10.12
N VAL A 200 -7.10 -10.14 8.83
CA VAL A 200 -6.51 -11.35 8.24
C VAL A 200 -5.23 -11.76 8.97
N THR A 201 -4.33 -10.83 9.28
CA THR A 201 -3.10 -11.12 10.01
C THR A 201 -3.36 -11.79 11.35
N LYS A 202 -4.47 -11.50 12.05
CA LYS A 202 -4.86 -12.20 13.30
C LYS A 202 -5.34 -13.64 13.10
N ILE A 203 -5.85 -14.00 11.91
CA ILE A 203 -6.18 -15.40 11.58
C ILE A 203 -4.89 -16.17 11.25
N VAL A 204 -3.96 -15.48 10.59
CA VAL A 204 -2.79 -16.09 9.95
C VAL A 204 -1.59 -16.15 10.91
N GLY A 205 -1.50 -15.21 11.87
CA GLY A 205 -0.43 -15.12 12.86
C GLY A 205 -0.84 -15.48 14.30
N GLY A 206 -2.06 -16.00 14.49
CA GLY A 206 -2.55 -16.56 15.75
C GLY A 206 -2.35 -18.06 15.82
#